data_AF-A0A369Q0U3-F1
#
_entry.id   AF-A0A369Q0U3-F1
#
_cell.length_a   1.000
_cell.length_b   1.000
_cell.length_c   1.000
_cell.angle_alpha   90.00
_cell.angle_beta   90.00
_cell.angle_gamma   90.00
#
_symmetry.space_group_name_H-M   'P 1'
#
loop_
_entity.id
_entity.type
_entity.pdbx_description
1 polymer ?
#
loop_
_entity_poly.entity_id
_entity_poly.type
_entity_poly.pdbx_seq_one_letter_code
_entity_poly.pdbx_strand_id
1 'polypeptide(L)'
;MNTKYLMILSSVFLGLVGVACSFAPHEILSYFGVENLEIFTIIIQVLGSLYLGFAILNWTAKANLIGGIYSKPVSLGNFMHFVVGGLALVKYYFKHMELTILIIPAVIYLLFAIAFGLVVFGKHEFKNELNINQKH
;
A
#
# COMPACT_ATOMS: atom_id res chain seq x y z
N MET A 1 -6.54 -11.51 12.50
CA MET A 1 -5.22 -10.96 12.14
C MET A 1 -4.94 -9.75 13.02
N ASN A 2 -3.73 -9.61 13.57
CA ASN A 2 -3.39 -8.39 14.33
C ASN A 2 -3.07 -7.26 13.34
N THR A 3 -4.11 -6.51 12.98
CA THR A 3 -4.05 -5.43 11.98
C THR A 3 -3.12 -4.29 12.40
N LYS A 4 -2.81 -4.14 13.69
CA LYS A 4 -1.84 -3.16 14.18
C LYS A 4 -0.48 -3.31 13.52
N TYR A 5 0.03 -4.54 13.42
CA TYR A 5 1.33 -4.78 12.79
C TYR A 5 1.29 -4.54 11.28
N LEU A 6 0.20 -4.93 10.62
CA LEU A 6 0.01 -4.62 9.19
C LEU A 6 0.07 -3.11 8.94
N MET A 7 -0.63 -2.32 9.76
CA MET A 7 -0.65 -0.86 9.66
C MET A 7 0.72 -0.22 9.97
N ILE A 8 1.47 -0.74 10.95
CA ILE A 8 2.81 -0.26 11.25
C ILE A 8 3.76 -0.57 10.09
N LEU A 9 3.75 -1.81 9.58
CA LEU A 9 4.63 -2.23 8.50
C LEU A 9 4.35 -1.46 7.21
N SER A 10 3.07 -1.31 6.83
CA SER A 10 2.69 -0.53 5.65
C SER A 10 3.01 0.96 5.83
N SER A 11 2.85 1.49 7.05
CA SER A 11 3.23 2.88 7.37
C SER A 11 4.73 3.11 7.21
N VAL A 12 5.56 2.26 7.80
CA VAL A 12 7.03 2.38 7.70
C VAL A 12 7.49 2.23 6.25
N PHE A 13 6.96 1.23 5.54
CA PHE A 13 7.29 1.01 4.14
C PHE A 13 6.95 2.23 3.26
N LEU A 14 5.69 2.69 3.29
CA LEU A 14 5.27 3.85 2.50
C LEU A 14 5.97 5.14 2.96
N GLY A 15 6.28 5.26 4.25
CA GLY A 15 7.01 6.39 4.81
C GLY A 15 8.42 6.48 4.26
N LEU A 16 9.16 5.37 4.24
CA LEU A 16 10.52 5.31 3.69
C LEU A 16 10.54 5.62 2.18
N VAL A 17 9.62 5.03 1.41
CA VAL A 17 9.52 5.31 -0.02
C VAL A 17 9.09 6.77 -0.26
N GLY A 18 8.15 7.28 0.52
CA GLY A 18 7.71 8.67 0.45
C GLY A 18 8.83 9.67 0.72
N VAL A 19 9.64 9.44 1.76
CA VAL A 19 10.84 10.25 2.06
C VAL A 19 11.83 10.18 0.89
N ALA A 20 12.13 8.99 0.38
CA ALA A 20 13.04 8.85 -0.76
C ALA A 20 12.56 9.63 -2.00
N CYS A 21 11.29 9.51 -2.36
CA CYS A 21 10.71 10.23 -3.50
C CYS A 21 10.65 11.76 -3.28
N SER A 22 10.41 12.23 -2.05
CA SER A 22 10.34 13.67 -1.78
C SER A 22 11.71 14.35 -1.73
N PHE A 23 12.73 13.67 -1.18
CA PHE A 23 14.03 14.26 -0.91
C PHE A 23 15.15 13.85 -1.87
N ALA A 24 15.00 12.73 -2.59
CA ALA A 24 15.96 12.26 -3.58
C ALA A 24 15.35 11.98 -4.98
N PRO A 25 14.49 12.87 -5.52
CA PRO A 25 13.82 12.62 -6.80
C PRO A 25 14.79 12.58 -8.00
N HIS A 26 15.85 13.38 -7.98
CA HIS A 26 16.85 13.42 -9.06
C HIS A 26 17.70 12.16 -9.09
N GLU A 27 18.11 11.67 -7.93
CA GLU A 27 18.88 10.44 -7.78
C GLU A 27 18.08 9.24 -8.28
N ILE A 28 16.77 9.20 -7.97
CA ILE A 28 15.87 8.17 -8.49
C ILE A 28 15.78 8.23 -10.02
N LEU A 29 15.57 9.42 -10.60
CA LEU A 29 15.49 9.57 -12.07
C LEU A 29 16.80 9.18 -12.75
N SER A 30 17.93 9.66 -12.22
CA SER A 30 19.26 9.37 -12.73
C SER A 30 19.58 7.87 -12.67
N TYR A 31 19.17 7.18 -11.60
CA TYR A 31 19.33 5.73 -11.48
C TYR A 31 18.64 4.97 -12.62
N PHE A 32 17.48 5.44 -13.07
CA PHE A 32 16.74 4.86 -14.20
C PHE A 32 17.13 5.42 -15.57
N GLY A 33 18.21 6.21 -15.65
CA GLY A 33 18.70 6.80 -16.90
C GLY A 33 17.75 7.84 -17.51
N VAL A 34 16.83 8.40 -16.71
CA VAL A 34 15.93 9.46 -17.16
C VAL A 34 16.67 10.78 -17.09
N GLU A 35 16.85 11.43 -18.24
CA GLU A 35 17.47 12.75 -18.32
C GLU A 35 16.66 13.81 -17.54
N ASN A 36 17.35 14.84 -17.04
CA ASN A 36 16.85 15.85 -16.10
C ASN A 36 15.70 16.71 -16.66
N LEU A 37 14.51 16.12 -16.76
CA LEU A 37 13.26 16.81 -17.01
C LEU A 37 12.67 17.24 -15.66
N GLU A 38 12.68 18.55 -15.40
CA GLU A 38 12.19 19.14 -14.14
C GLU A 38 10.76 18.70 -13.80
N ILE A 39 9.92 18.49 -14.83
CA ILE A 39 8.55 18.02 -14.66
C ILE A 39 8.48 16.63 -14.00
N PHE A 40 9.37 15.70 -14.33
CA PHE A 40 9.40 14.38 -13.72
C PHE A 40 9.87 14.43 -12.26
N THR A 41 10.75 15.38 -11.94
CA THR A 41 11.18 15.62 -10.56
C THR A 41 9.99 16.00 -9.69
N ILE A 42 9.19 16.96 -10.15
CA ILE A 42 7.98 17.40 -9.43
C ILE A 42 6.95 16.25 -9.33
N ILE A 43 6.76 15.47 -10.40
CA ILE A 43 5.84 14.31 -10.37
C ILE A 43 6.27 13.30 -9.30
N ILE A 44 7.57 12.97 -9.21
CA ILE A 44 8.08 12.07 -8.17
C ILE A 44 7.89 12.65 -6.76
N GLN A 45 8.11 13.95 -6.57
CA GLN A 45 7.90 14.57 -5.26
C GLN A 45 6.42 14.57 -4.84
N VAL A 46 5.49 14.77 -5.78
CA VAL A 46 4.04 14.66 -5.54
C VAL A 46 3.65 13.21 -5.23
N LEU A 47 4.24 12.22 -5.90
CA LEU A 47 4.08 10.81 -5.52
C LEU A 47 4.64 10.52 -4.13
N GLY A 48 5.76 11.15 -3.77
CA GLY A 48 6.34 11.07 -2.43
C GLY A 48 5.39 11.60 -1.35
N SER A 49 4.77 12.77 -1.59
CA SER A 49 3.78 13.33 -0.65
C SER A 49 2.52 12.46 -0.51
N LEU A 50 2.08 11.82 -1.60
CA LEU A 50 1.01 10.82 -1.57
C LEU A 50 1.37 9.64 -0.65
N TYR A 51 2.56 9.07 -0.78
CA TYR A 51 3.02 7.96 0.04
C TYR A 51 3.21 8.36 1.51
N LEU A 52 3.74 9.55 1.78
CA LEU A 52 3.79 10.11 3.14
C LEU A 52 2.39 10.29 3.75
N GLY A 53 1.42 10.72 2.94
CA GLY A 53 0.03 10.80 3.35
C GLY A 53 -0.53 9.45 3.80
N PHE A 54 -0.37 8.41 2.97
CA PHE A 54 -0.76 7.05 3.35
C PHE A 54 0.03 6.52 4.56
N ALA A 55 1.31 6.85 4.68
CA ALA A 55 2.14 6.45 5.80
C ALA A 55 1.61 6.99 7.12
N ILE A 56 1.27 8.28 7.18
CA ILE A 56 0.70 8.93 8.37
C ILE A 56 -0.70 8.41 8.65
N LEU A 57 -1.54 8.23 7.62
CA LEU A 57 -2.87 7.62 7.77
C LEU A 57 -2.77 6.22 8.40
N ASN A 58 -1.83 5.40 7.94
CA ASN A 58 -1.61 4.07 8.49
C ASN A 58 -1.07 4.12 9.93
N TRP A 59 -0.12 5.03 10.19
CA TRP A 59 0.44 5.21 11.52
C TRP A 59 -0.62 5.63 12.53
N THR A 60 -1.46 6.59 12.17
CA THR A 60 -2.47 7.15 13.07
C THR A 60 -3.63 6.17 13.29
N ALA A 61 -4.04 5.43 12.26
CA ALA A 61 -5.09 4.43 12.37
C ALA A 61 -4.68 3.13 13.07
N LYS A 62 -3.38 2.86 13.30
CA LYS A 62 -2.86 1.57 13.80
C LYS A 62 -3.48 1.05 15.11
N ALA A 63 -4.03 1.93 15.94
CA ALA A 63 -4.68 1.58 17.21
C ALA A 63 -6.19 1.30 17.10
N ASN A 64 -6.79 1.58 15.93
CA ASN A 64 -8.22 1.42 15.70
C ASN A 64 -8.57 -0.03 15.35
N LEU A 65 -9.86 -0.39 15.48
CA LEU A 65 -10.40 -1.64 14.93
C LEU A 65 -10.45 -1.55 13.40
N ILE A 66 -9.34 -1.92 12.75
CA ILE A 66 -9.18 -1.91 11.30
C ILE A 66 -10.09 -2.95 10.64
N GLY A 67 -10.83 -2.56 9.59
CA GLY A 67 -11.77 -3.41 8.86
C GLY A 67 -13.24 -3.32 9.30
N GLY A 68 -13.52 -2.78 10.50
CA GLY A 68 -14.89 -2.43 10.91
C GLY A 68 -15.43 -1.19 10.19
N ILE A 69 -16.73 -0.87 10.34
CA ILE A 69 -17.42 0.22 9.61
C ILE A 69 -16.62 1.54 9.61
N TYR A 70 -16.04 1.90 10.76
CA TYR A 70 -15.29 3.15 10.92
C TYR A 70 -13.88 3.15 10.30
N SER A 71 -13.23 1.99 10.14
CA SER A 71 -11.87 1.90 9.58
C SER A 71 -11.83 1.19 8.22
N LYS A 72 -12.99 0.79 7.68
CA LYS A 72 -13.12 0.14 6.38
C LYS A 72 -12.62 1.00 5.22
N PRO A 73 -12.85 2.33 5.17
CA PRO A 73 -12.30 3.18 4.12
C PRO A 73 -10.76 3.18 4.09
N VAL A 74 -10.11 3.16 5.25
CA VAL A 74 -8.65 3.13 5.36
C VAL A 74 -8.09 1.81 4.83
N SER A 75 -8.71 0.69 5.21
CA SER A 75 -8.33 -0.64 4.69
C SER A 75 -8.54 -0.74 3.19
N LEU A 76 -9.65 -0.21 2.67
CA LEU A 76 -9.98 -0.25 1.25
C LEU A 76 -9.03 0.64 0.43
N GLY A 77 -8.69 1.82 0.93
CA GLY A 77 -7.71 2.70 0.28
C GLY A 77 -6.34 2.03 0.15
N ASN A 78 -5.85 1.41 1.23
CA ASN A 78 -4.60 0.65 1.18
C ASN A 78 -4.69 -0.55 0.23
N PHE A 79 -5.79 -1.30 0.29
CA PHE A 79 -6.03 -2.42 -0.63
C PHE A 79 -5.95 -1.96 -2.09
N MET A 80 -6.67 -0.89 -2.45
CA MET A 80 -6.65 -0.34 -3.80
C MET A 80 -5.24 0.12 -4.21
N HIS A 81 -4.54 0.83 -3.32
CA HIS A 81 -3.17 1.28 -3.59
C HIS A 81 -2.24 0.10 -3.92
N PHE A 82 -2.21 -0.92 -3.06
CA PHE A 82 -1.31 -2.05 -3.21
C PHE A 82 -1.70 -3.00 -4.34
N VAL A 83 -3.01 -3.20 -4.59
CA VAL A 83 -3.47 -4.02 -5.73
C VAL A 83 -3.16 -3.33 -7.05
N VAL A 84 -3.59 -2.08 -7.23
CA VAL A 84 -3.41 -1.37 -8.50
C VAL A 84 -1.91 -1.16 -8.78
N GLY A 85 -1.14 -0.74 -7.77
CA GLY A 85 0.31 -0.59 -7.89
C GLY A 85 1.02 -1.92 -8.16
N GLY A 86 0.65 -2.98 -7.44
CA GLY A 86 1.25 -4.31 -7.60
C GLY A 86 0.99 -4.89 -9.00
N LEU A 87 -0.24 -4.78 -9.50
CA LEU A 87 -0.59 -5.22 -10.84
C LEU A 87 0.14 -4.39 -11.92
N ALA A 88 0.30 -3.09 -11.71
CA ALA A 88 1.07 -2.25 -12.63
C ALA A 88 2.54 -2.67 -12.68
N LEU A 89 3.17 -2.94 -11.54
CA LEU A 89 4.56 -3.42 -11.45
C LEU A 89 4.73 -4.76 -12.14
N VAL A 90 3.86 -5.73 -11.86
CA VAL A 90 3.90 -7.07 -12.49
C VAL A 90 3.73 -6.97 -14.00
N LYS A 91 2.75 -6.18 -14.46
CA LYS A 91 2.50 -5.97 -15.90
C LYS A 91 3.69 -5.34 -16.60
N TYR A 92 4.33 -4.37 -15.97
CA TYR A 92 5.50 -3.71 -16.54
C TYR A 92 6.71 -4.64 -16.57
N TYR A 93 6.98 -5.37 -15.48
CA TYR A 93 8.07 -6.35 -15.42
C TYR A 93 7.93 -7.46 -16.48
N PHE A 94 6.72 -7.96 -16.74
CA PHE A 94 6.52 -8.96 -17.81
C PHE A 94 6.84 -8.45 -19.22
N LYS A 95 6.85 -7.13 -19.43
CA LYS A 95 7.30 -6.51 -20.69
C LYS A 95 8.80 -6.20 -20.71
N HIS A 96 9.42 -6.15 -19.53
CA HIS A 96 10.79 -5.69 -19.29
C HIS A 96 11.48 -6.62 -18.28
N MET A 97 11.62 -7.89 -18.65
CA MET A 97 12.12 -8.94 -17.74
C MET A 97 13.58 -8.71 -17.29
N GLU A 98 14.33 -7.89 -18.01
CA GLU A 98 15.67 -7.43 -17.66
C GLU A 98 15.70 -6.54 -16.41
N LEU A 99 14.60 -5.87 -16.07
CA LEU A 99 14.49 -4.95 -14.93
C LEU A 99 14.19 -5.70 -13.62
N THR A 100 15.09 -6.61 -13.24
CA THR A 100 14.99 -7.45 -12.03
C THR A 100 14.82 -6.66 -10.73
N ILE A 101 15.23 -5.39 -10.69
CA ILE A 101 14.99 -4.48 -9.55
C ILE A 101 13.50 -4.33 -9.21
N LEU A 102 12.60 -4.51 -10.17
CA LEU A 102 11.15 -4.39 -9.96
C LEU A 102 10.54 -5.60 -9.24
N ILE A 103 11.24 -6.72 -9.13
CA ILE A 103 10.73 -7.94 -8.48
C ILE A 103 10.44 -7.66 -7.00
N ILE A 104 11.39 -7.03 -6.29
CA ILE A 104 11.27 -6.75 -4.85
C ILE A 104 10.04 -5.88 -4.54
N PRO A 105 9.84 -4.68 -5.14
CA PRO A 105 8.65 -3.89 -4.88
C PRO A 105 7.38 -4.62 -5.35
N ALA A 106 7.40 -5.38 -6.45
CA ALA A 106 6.23 -6.16 -6.89
C ALA A 106 5.80 -7.18 -5.82
N VAL A 107 6.74 -7.95 -5.27
CA VAL A 107 6.46 -8.92 -4.21
C VAL A 107 5.91 -8.24 -2.96
N ILE A 108 6.53 -7.14 -2.51
CA ILE A 108 6.08 -6.39 -1.33
C ILE A 108 4.65 -5.86 -1.54
N TYR A 109 4.37 -5.26 -2.71
CA TYR A 109 3.04 -4.76 -3.05
C TYR A 109 1.99 -5.88 -3.05
N LEU A 110 2.31 -7.03 -3.64
CA LEU A 110 1.39 -8.18 -3.67
C LEU A 110 1.12 -8.76 -2.28
N LEU A 111 2.14 -8.83 -1.41
CA LEU A 111 1.97 -9.26 -0.02
C LEU A 111 1.02 -8.33 0.75
N PHE A 112 1.21 -7.00 0.64
CA PHE A 112 0.29 -6.04 1.25
C PHE A 112 -1.10 -6.08 0.61
N ALA A 113 -1.21 -6.25 -0.70
CA ALA A 113 -2.48 -6.38 -1.41
C ALA A 113 -3.30 -7.56 -0.87
N ILE A 114 -2.67 -8.74 -0.73
CA ILE A 114 -3.32 -9.93 -0.15
C ILE A 114 -3.72 -9.66 1.30
N ALA A 115 -2.81 -9.11 2.12
CA ALA A 115 -3.07 -8.83 3.53
C ALA A 115 -4.24 -7.86 3.72
N PHE A 116 -4.29 -6.75 2.98
CA PHE A 116 -5.40 -5.79 3.04
C PHE A 116 -6.68 -6.35 2.41
N GLY A 117 -6.58 -7.21 1.39
CA GLY A 117 -7.74 -7.94 0.84
C GLY A 117 -8.39 -8.84 1.89
N LEU A 118 -7.57 -9.55 2.67
CA LEU A 118 -8.06 -10.34 3.81
C LEU A 118 -8.67 -9.46 4.92
N VAL A 119 -8.22 -8.22 5.12
CA VAL A 119 -8.88 -7.29 6.06
C VAL A 119 -10.24 -6.82 5.54
N VAL A 120 -10.32 -6.48 4.26
CA VAL A 120 -11.52 -5.89 3.66
C VAL A 120 -12.62 -6.94 3.46
N PHE A 121 -12.24 -8.15 3.04
CA PHE A 121 -13.17 -9.22 2.66
C PHE A 121 -13.17 -10.41 3.62
N GLY A 122 -12.22 -10.48 4.57
CA GLY A 122 -12.15 -11.55 5.55
C GLY A 122 -13.27 -11.43 6.58
N LYS A 123 -14.31 -12.25 6.38
CA LYS A 123 -15.47 -12.54 7.25
C LYS A 123 -15.42 -11.90 8.65
N HIS A 124 -15.98 -10.69 8.77
CA HIS A 124 -16.51 -10.18 10.03
C HIS A 124 -18.03 -10.40 10.17
N GLU A 125 -18.68 -11.01 9.17
CA GLU A 125 -20.15 -11.12 9.07
C GLU A 125 -20.72 -12.53 9.39
N PHE A 126 -19.92 -13.60 9.43
CA PHE A 126 -20.49 -14.95 9.58
C PHE A 126 -20.76 -15.44 11.01
N LYS A 127 -20.47 -14.63 12.05
CA LYS A 127 -20.65 -15.07 13.45
C LYS A 127 -21.88 -14.49 14.14
N ASN A 128 -22.52 -13.47 13.57
CA ASN A 128 -23.69 -12.84 14.21
C ASN A 128 -25.02 -13.46 13.81
N GLU A 129 -25.15 -14.09 12.64
CA GLU A 129 -26.42 -14.73 12.23
C GLU A 129 -26.65 -16.10 12.91
N LEU A 130 -25.59 -16.81 13.31
CA LEU A 130 -25.72 -18.10 14.00
C LEU A 130 -26.10 -17.97 15.49
N ASN A 131 -25.86 -16.81 16.11
CA ASN A 131 -26.21 -16.58 17.52
C ASN A 131 -27.63 -16.03 17.71
N ILE A 132 -28.30 -15.56 16.66
CA ILE A 132 -29.69 -15.08 16.73
C ILE A 132 -30.66 -16.26 16.57
N ASN A 133 -30.31 -17.27 15.75
CA ASN A 133 -31.16 -18.45 15.52
C ASN A 133 -31.03 -19.56 16.57
N GLN A 134 -30.26 -19.36 17.65
CA GLN A 134 -30.19 -20.29 18.79
C GLN A 134 -30.87 -19.75 20.06
N LYS A 135 -31.63 -18.65 19.94
CA LYS A 135 -32.38 -18.03 21.05
C LYS A 135 -33.91 -18.12 20.92
N HIS A 136 -34.41 -18.96 20.02
CA HIS A 136 -35.84 -19.24 19.88
C HIS A 136 -36.12 -20.73 19.99
#